data_AF-A0A2D8A8G6-F1
#
_entry.id   AF-A0A2D8A8G6-F1
#
_cell.length_a   1.000
_cell.length_b   1.000
_cell.length_c   1.000
_cell.angle_alpha   90.00
_cell.angle_beta   90.00
_cell.angle_gamma   90.00
#
_symmetry.space_group_name_H-M   'P 1'
#
loop_
_entity.id
_entity.type
_entity.pdbx_description
1 polymer ?
#
loop_
_entity_poly.entity_id
_entity_poly.type
_entity_poly.pdbx_seq_one_letter_code
_entity_poly.pdbx_strand_id
1 'polypeptide(L)'
;MECRRVGLAAVFLCASGCSTNEGYPSQASHGVRNLGDTINHCRNYTEYHVEGSPVISLDSLSTRREERYYEVFLNLNTKEDSGWAHCRITMAGDIRVHRIHNFGREGNFFGLF
;
A
#
# COMPACT_ATOMS: atom_id res chain seq x y z
N MET A 1 22.79 30.55 -12.40
CA MET A 1 23.98 31.44 -12.54
C MET A 1 24.30 31.88 -11.11
N GLU A 2 25.39 31.50 -10.46
CA GLU A 2 26.78 31.31 -10.87
C GLU A 2 27.38 30.08 -10.16
N CYS A 3 28.30 29.37 -10.84
CA CYS A 3 29.07 28.28 -10.25
C CYS A 3 30.54 28.71 -10.24
N ARG A 4 31.05 29.11 -9.07
CA ARG A 4 32.43 29.56 -8.90
C ARG A 4 33.30 28.37 -8.47
N ARG A 5 34.27 28.05 -9.33
CA ARG A 5 35.25 26.96 -9.20
C ARG A 5 35.97 27.00 -7.85
N VAL A 6 35.95 25.89 -7.11
CA VAL A 6 36.86 25.60 -5.99
C VAL A 6 37.64 24.34 -6.32
N GLY A 7 38.93 24.40 -6.00
CA GLY A 7 39.97 23.50 -6.46
C GLY A 7 39.93 22.10 -5.85
N LEU A 8 40.75 21.27 -6.50
CA LEU A 8 41.24 19.95 -6.17
C LEU A 8 41.23 19.57 -4.67
N ALA A 9 40.97 18.27 -4.47
CA ALA A 9 41.31 17.45 -3.30
C ALA A 9 40.32 17.48 -2.11
N ALA A 10 39.20 16.79 -2.28
CA ALA A 10 38.69 15.85 -1.28
C ALA A 10 37.67 14.92 -1.96
N VAL A 11 38.01 13.64 -2.05
CA VAL A 11 37.06 12.58 -2.40
C VAL A 11 36.12 12.43 -1.18
N PHE A 12 35.13 13.32 -1.08
CA PHE A 12 33.96 13.06 -0.26
C PHE A 12 33.03 12.19 -1.09
N LEU A 13 33.04 10.89 -0.80
CA LEU A 13 31.90 10.03 -1.09
C LEU A 13 30.69 10.60 -0.33
N CYS A 14 30.03 11.58 -0.94
CA CYS A 14 28.64 11.85 -0.63
C CYS A 14 27.88 10.65 -1.19
N ALA A 15 27.79 9.59 -0.38
CA ALA A 15 26.65 8.69 -0.44
C ALA A 15 25.42 9.56 -0.16
N SER A 16 24.92 10.20 -1.22
CA SER A 16 23.56 10.66 -1.29
C SER A 16 22.73 9.40 -1.14
N GLY A 17 22.43 9.06 0.11
CA GLY A 17 21.24 8.33 0.47
C GLY A 17 20.08 9.19 0.00
N CYS A 18 19.78 9.14 -1.30
CA CYS A 18 18.44 9.34 -1.77
C CYS A 18 17.63 8.29 -1.04
N SER A 19 17.01 8.69 0.06
CA SER A 19 15.83 8.01 0.54
C SER A 19 14.86 8.05 -0.63
N THR A 20 14.81 6.96 -1.37
CA THR A 20 13.74 6.69 -2.30
C THR A 20 12.50 6.56 -1.41
N ASN A 21 11.90 7.70 -1.08
CA ASN A 21 10.48 7.75 -0.83
C ASN A 21 9.84 7.38 -2.17
N GLU A 22 9.81 6.07 -2.46
CA GLU A 22 9.00 5.49 -3.51
C GLU A 22 7.55 5.62 -3.06
N GLY A 23 7.07 6.86 -3.10
CA GLY A 23 5.66 7.11 -3.31
C GLY A 23 5.32 6.55 -4.67
N TYR A 24 4.76 5.33 -4.66
CA TYR A 24 3.93 4.87 -5.76
C TYR A 24 3.03 6.04 -6.18
N PRO A 25 2.96 6.37 -7.49
CA PRO A 25 2.09 7.45 -7.96
C PRO A 25 0.68 7.21 -7.43
N SER A 26 0.04 8.28 -6.94
CA SER A 26 -1.20 8.19 -6.17
C SER A 26 -2.24 7.31 -6.87
N GLN A 27 -2.45 6.11 -6.33
CA GLN A 27 -3.36 5.11 -6.92
C GLN A 27 -4.83 5.50 -6.75
N ALA A 28 -5.12 6.41 -5.81
CA ALA A 28 -6.39 7.10 -5.75
C ALA A 28 -6.33 8.38 -6.62
N SER A 29 -7.00 8.34 -7.78
CA SER A 29 -7.10 9.46 -8.75
C SER A 29 -7.54 10.82 -8.13
N HIS A 30 -8.11 10.81 -6.91
CA HIS A 30 -8.57 12.01 -6.19
C HIS A 30 -8.15 12.08 -4.72
N GLY A 31 -7.25 11.19 -4.27
CA GLY A 31 -7.00 10.97 -2.84
C GLY A 31 -8.22 10.45 -2.09
N VAL A 32 -8.02 9.87 -0.90
CA VAL A 32 -9.12 9.41 -0.04
C VAL A 32 -9.51 10.52 0.93
N ARG A 33 -10.78 10.93 0.89
CA ARG A 33 -11.28 12.08 1.65
C ARG A 33 -11.87 11.66 3.00
N ASN A 34 -12.30 10.40 3.11
CA ASN A 34 -12.89 9.83 4.31
C ASN A 34 -12.59 8.33 4.41
N LEU A 35 -12.89 7.74 5.58
CA LEU A 35 -12.65 6.31 5.84
C LEU A 35 -13.44 5.40 4.89
N GLY A 36 -14.65 5.79 4.48
CA GLY A 36 -15.46 5.02 3.53
C GLY A 36 -14.83 4.92 2.15
N ASP A 37 -14.29 6.02 1.65
CA ASP A 37 -13.52 6.05 0.39
C ASP A 37 -12.31 5.12 0.50
N THR A 38 -11.63 5.12 1.66
CA THR A 38 -10.48 4.24 1.93
C THR A 38 -10.86 2.77 1.96
N ILE A 39 -11.99 2.43 2.58
CA ILE A 39 -12.52 1.07 2.61
C ILE A 39 -12.80 0.60 1.18
N ASN A 40 -13.48 1.43 0.37
CA ASN A 40 -13.78 1.10 -1.02
C ASN A 40 -12.50 0.98 -1.86
N HIS A 41 -11.51 1.84 -1.63
CA HIS A 41 -10.23 1.76 -2.32
C HIS A 41 -9.50 0.45 -2.02
N CYS A 42 -9.40 0.06 -0.74
CA CYS A 42 -8.82 -1.22 -0.33
C CYS A 42 -9.61 -2.42 -0.88
N ARG A 43 -10.95 -2.34 -0.88
CA ARG A 43 -11.83 -3.39 -1.40
C ARG A 43 -11.58 -3.61 -2.89
N ASN A 44 -11.64 -2.56 -3.69
CA ASN A 44 -11.43 -2.64 -5.14
C ASN A 44 -10.02 -3.16 -5.47
N TYR A 45 -9.01 -2.70 -4.74
CA TYR A 45 -7.65 -3.19 -4.90
C TYR A 45 -7.53 -4.68 -4.58
N THR A 46 -8.18 -5.13 -3.51
CA THR A 46 -8.18 -6.54 -3.11
C THR A 46 -8.93 -7.41 -4.12
N GLU A 47 -10.08 -6.96 -4.62
CA GLU A 47 -10.86 -7.67 -5.64
C GLU A 47 -10.08 -7.85 -6.95
N TYR A 48 -9.24 -6.88 -7.32
CA TYR A 48 -8.37 -7.00 -8.50
C TYR A 48 -7.21 -8.00 -8.30
N HIS A 49 -6.72 -8.17 -7.07
CA HIS A 49 -5.54 -8.99 -6.77
C HIS A 49 -5.86 -10.41 -6.28
N VAL A 50 -7.13 -10.72 -6.07
CA VAL A 50 -7.55 -11.99 -5.49
C VAL A 50 -8.37 -12.78 -6.50
N GLU A 51 -7.95 -14.02 -6.77
CA GLU A 51 -8.69 -14.94 -7.63
C GLU A 51 -9.93 -15.52 -6.93
N GLY A 52 -10.89 -16.02 -7.71
CA GLY A 52 -12.06 -16.74 -7.18
C GLY A 52 -13.24 -15.87 -6.75
N SER A 53 -13.24 -14.57 -7.06
CA SER A 53 -14.35 -13.63 -6.80
C SER A 53 -14.91 -13.73 -5.37
N PRO A 54 -14.10 -13.50 -4.32
CA PRO A 54 -14.55 -13.60 -2.95
C PRO A 54 -15.68 -12.63 -2.62
N VAL A 55 -16.52 -13.05 -1.68
CA VAL A 55 -17.33 -12.12 -0.89
C VAL A 55 -16.39 -11.36 0.05
N ILE A 56 -16.20 -10.08 -0.24
CA ILE A 56 -15.39 -9.17 0.56
C ILE A 56 -16.29 -8.43 1.56
N SER A 57 -16.00 -8.54 2.85
CA SER A 57 -16.70 -7.81 3.92
C SER A 57 -15.71 -7.02 4.78
N LEU A 58 -16.17 -5.92 5.36
CA LEU A 58 -15.35 -5.08 6.23
C LEU A 58 -15.26 -5.69 7.62
N ASP A 59 -14.06 -5.82 8.16
CA ASP A 59 -13.86 -5.95 9.60
C ASP A 59 -13.80 -4.55 10.23
N SER A 60 -14.93 -4.10 10.74
CA SER A 60 -15.08 -2.76 11.32
C SER A 60 -14.39 -2.63 12.69
N LEU A 61 -14.12 -3.74 13.39
CA LEU A 61 -13.47 -3.70 14.70
C LEU A 61 -11.97 -3.49 14.58
N SER A 62 -11.37 -4.03 13.52
CA SER A 62 -9.94 -3.88 13.25
C SER A 62 -9.62 -2.63 12.40
N THR A 63 -10.58 -2.21 11.57
CA THR A 63 -10.41 -1.03 10.69
C THR A 63 -10.39 0.25 11.51
N ARG A 64 -9.33 1.06 11.34
CA ARG A 64 -9.14 2.29 12.12
C ARG A 64 -8.39 3.35 11.34
N ARG A 65 -8.60 4.60 11.78
CA ARG A 65 -7.81 5.75 11.37
C ARG A 65 -6.68 5.96 12.35
N GLU A 66 -5.48 6.14 11.83
CA GLU A 66 -4.26 6.47 12.56
C GLU A 66 -3.80 7.88 12.14
N GLU A 67 -2.77 8.42 12.80
CA GLU A 67 -2.32 9.80 12.57
C GLU A 67 -1.90 10.07 11.11
N ARG A 68 -1.25 9.08 10.47
CA ARG A 68 -0.65 9.23 9.13
C ARG A 68 -1.20 8.25 8.10
N TYR A 69 -2.08 7.34 8.52
CA TYR A 69 -2.57 6.27 7.67
C TYR A 69 -3.95 5.80 8.12
N TYR A 70 -4.60 5.05 7.25
CA TYR A 70 -5.76 4.24 7.54
C TYR A 70 -5.34 2.77 7.47
N GLU A 71 -5.71 1.99 8.48
CA GLU A 71 -5.61 0.54 8.43
C GLU A 71 -7.00 -0.02 8.16
N VAL A 72 -7.15 -0.71 7.03
CA VAL A 72 -8.40 -1.33 6.61
C VAL A 72 -8.21 -2.84 6.60
N PHE A 73 -9.11 -3.54 7.29
CA PHE A 73 -9.13 -4.98 7.37
C PHE A 73 -10.41 -5.50 6.70
N LEU A 74 -10.23 -6.45 5.79
CA LEU A 74 -11.31 -7.05 5.00
C LEU A 74 -11.31 -8.56 5.22
N ASN A 75 -12.47 -9.16 5.44
CA ASN A 75 -12.62 -10.60 5.39
C ASN A 75 -12.92 -11.02 3.95
N LEU A 76 -12.31 -12.11 3.52
CA LEU A 76 -12.44 -12.70 2.20
C LEU A 76 -13.03 -14.10 2.36
N ASN A 77 -14.14 -14.38 1.68
CA ASN A 77 -14.79 -15.69 1.76
C ASN A 77 -15.27 -16.15 0.38
N THR A 78 -14.93 -17.37 0.01
CA THR A 78 -15.58 -18.13 -1.07
C THR A 78 -16.33 -19.31 -0.46
N LYS A 79 -16.82 -20.25 -1.29
CA LYS A 79 -17.38 -21.49 -0.78
C LYS A 79 -16.29 -22.42 -0.23
N GLU A 80 -15.07 -22.30 -0.74
CA GLU A 80 -13.95 -23.20 -0.51
C GLU A 80 -12.89 -22.63 0.43
N ASP A 81 -12.66 -21.31 0.39
CA ASP A 81 -11.57 -20.64 1.12
C ASP A 81 -12.08 -19.47 1.97
N SER A 82 -11.39 -19.19 3.07
CA SER A 82 -11.67 -18.05 3.95
C SER A 82 -10.39 -17.47 4.52
N GLY A 83 -10.31 -16.15 4.55
CA GLY A 83 -9.14 -15.44 5.05
C GLY A 83 -9.39 -13.95 5.17
N TRP A 84 -8.32 -13.17 5.18
CA TRP A 84 -8.43 -11.73 5.38
C TRP A 84 -7.36 -10.97 4.58
N ALA A 85 -7.70 -9.74 4.21
CA ALA A 85 -6.80 -8.78 3.62
C ALA A 85 -6.62 -7.57 4.54
N HIS A 86 -5.42 -7.01 4.51
CA HIS A 86 -5.08 -5.78 5.22
C HIS A 86 -4.45 -4.78 4.26
N CYS A 87 -5.03 -3.57 4.21
CA CYS A 87 -4.45 -2.42 3.53
C CYS A 87 -3.99 -1.38 4.54
N ARG A 88 -2.78 -0.84 4.35
CA ARG A 88 -2.35 0.42 4.94
C ARG A 88 -2.34 1.51 3.88
N ILE A 89 -3.19 2.50 4.05
CA ILE A 89 -3.40 3.57 3.07
C ILE A 89 -2.97 4.91 3.66
N THR A 90 -2.14 5.68 2.95
CA THR A 90 -1.73 7.01 3.41
C THR A 90 -2.92 7.97 3.41
N MET A 91 -2.81 9.08 4.14
CA MET A 91 -3.80 10.16 4.08
C MET A 91 -3.97 10.77 2.68
N ALA A 92 -2.96 10.63 1.81
CA ALA A 92 -3.02 11.02 0.41
C ALA A 92 -3.71 9.97 -0.49
N GLY A 93 -3.88 8.75 0.01
CA GLY A 93 -4.56 7.66 -0.68
C GLY A 93 -3.70 6.65 -1.39
N ASP A 94 -2.43 6.53 -0.99
CA ASP A 94 -1.55 5.49 -1.49
C ASP A 94 -1.66 4.23 -0.63
N ILE A 95 -1.96 3.08 -1.23
CA ILE A 95 -1.79 1.78 -0.57
C ILE A 95 -0.28 1.51 -0.44
N ARG A 96 0.23 1.53 0.80
CA ARG A 96 1.64 1.25 1.13
C ARG A 96 1.87 -0.20 1.53
N VAL A 97 0.83 -0.83 2.04
CA VAL A 97 0.85 -2.25 2.42
C VAL A 97 -0.44 -2.84 1.92
N HIS A 98 -0.34 -3.97 1.22
CA HIS A 98 -1.45 -4.87 0.94
C HIS A 98 -0.99 -6.28 1.27
N ARG A 99 -1.68 -6.94 2.20
CA ARG A 99 -1.37 -8.31 2.61
C ARG A 99 -2.63 -9.13 2.58
N ILE A 100 -2.53 -10.33 2.02
CA ILE A 100 -3.59 -11.32 1.99
C ILE A 100 -3.12 -12.52 2.81
N HIS A 101 -3.98 -13.00 3.69
CA HIS A 101 -3.68 -14.10 4.59
C HIS A 101 -4.75 -15.17 4.50
N ASN A 102 -4.30 -16.42 4.39
CA ASN A 102 -5.15 -17.62 4.38
C ASN A 102 -6.24 -17.63 3.30
N PHE A 103 -6.09 -16.84 2.24
CA PHE A 103 -7.11 -16.69 1.20
C PHE A 103 -6.50 -16.91 -0.18
N GLY A 104 -7.08 -17.84 -0.95
CA GLY A 104 -6.51 -18.31 -2.21
C GLY A 104 -5.22 -19.10 -1.97
N ARG A 105 -5.06 -20.24 -2.64
CA ARG A 105 -3.81 -21.01 -2.57
C ARG A 105 -2.63 -20.08 -2.84
N GLU A 106 -1.58 -20.18 -2.02
CA GLU A 106 -0.28 -19.50 -2.15
C GLU A 106 0.19 -19.46 -3.62
N GLY A 107 -0.23 -18.43 -4.34
CA GLY A 107 -0.07 -18.29 -5.78
C GLY A 107 0.90 -17.16 -6.06
N ASN A 108 2.19 -17.45 -5.88
CA ASN A 108 3.31 -16.69 -6.43
C ASN A 108 3.30 -15.17 -6.15
N PHE A 109 3.72 -14.79 -4.94
CA PHE A 109 4.36 -13.50 -4.72
C PHE A 109 5.70 -13.46 -5.50
N PHE A 110 5.66 -13.11 -6.78
CA PHE A 110 6.85 -12.69 -7.54
C PHE A 110 7.10 -11.20 -7.26
N GLY A 111 7.53 -10.90 -6.03
CA GLY A 111 8.16 -9.64 -5.66
C GLY A 111 9.58 -9.94 -5.23
N LEU A 112 10.54 -9.78 -6.15
CA LEU A 112 11.97 -9.89 -5.90
C LEU A 112 12.43 -8.93 -4.79
N PHE A 113 13.41 -9.42 -4.03
CA PHE A 113 14.19 -8.75 -2.99
C PHE A 113 14.76 -7.39 -3.40
#